data_AF-A0A1I5CR22-F1
#
_entry.id   AF-A0A1I5CR22-F1
#
_cell.length_a   1.000
_cell.length_b   1.000
_cell.length_c   1.000
_cell.angle_alpha   90.00
_cell.angle_beta   90.00
_cell.angle_gamma   90.00
#
_symmetry.space_group_name_H-M   'P 1'
#
loop_
_entity.id
_entity.type
_entity.pdbx_description
1 polymer ?
#
loop_
_entity_poly.entity_id
_entity_poly.type
_entity_poly.pdbx_seq_one_letter_code
_entity_poly.pdbx_strand_id
1 'polypeptide(L)'
;MITDPEPCSEAVEDDAPLGLCPYHLQIAHDWVAHDAGVSDLLPTPCLACGARLGVRYPSGWLCAVCEWRLGDIPDGESVAPRVDVVYYLRYGDRIKIGTSVNPRQRFAGIRHDELLAFERGNRLTERKRHAQFAAHRLDRSEWFAASDEILAHIDVLRAGIDDPWAQYALWRSQQAALHG
;
A
#
# COMPACT_ATOMS: atom_id res chain seq x y z
N MET A 1 36.41 -18.89 4.02
CA MET A 1 36.34 -19.67 5.27
C MET A 1 36.18 -18.67 6.39
N ILE A 2 35.00 -18.61 6.98
CA ILE A 2 34.75 -17.83 8.19
C ILE A 2 35.39 -18.66 9.31
N THR A 3 36.43 -18.14 9.95
CA THR A 3 36.90 -18.68 11.23
C THR A 3 35.76 -18.49 12.23
N ASP A 4 35.26 -19.59 12.81
CA ASP A 4 34.35 -19.49 13.94
C ASP A 4 35.01 -18.60 15.01
N PRO A 5 34.35 -17.53 15.47
CA PRO A 5 34.86 -16.78 16.60
C PRO A 5 34.97 -17.73 17.79
N GLU A 6 35.98 -17.54 18.65
CA GLU A 6 36.11 -18.36 19.84
C GLU A 6 34.79 -18.41 20.63
N PRO A 7 34.44 -19.57 21.22
CA PRO A 7 33.19 -19.71 21.94
C PRO A 7 33.12 -18.70 23.09
N CYS A 8 32.04 -17.94 23.13
CA CYS A 8 31.80 -16.96 24.18
C CYS A 8 31.69 -17.64 25.55
N SER A 9 32.40 -17.12 26.55
CA SER A 9 32.37 -17.62 27.93
C SER A 9 31.41 -16.87 28.84
N GLU A 10 30.63 -15.93 28.32
CA GLU A 10 29.67 -15.16 29.12
C GLU A 10 28.39 -15.95 29.42
N ALA A 11 27.72 -15.59 30.51
CA ALA A 11 26.47 -16.20 30.91
C ALA A 11 25.34 -15.88 29.93
N VAL A 12 24.52 -16.88 29.65
CA VAL A 12 23.29 -16.76 28.86
C VAL A 12 22.21 -16.10 29.71
N GLU A 13 21.33 -15.33 29.08
CA GLU A 13 20.11 -14.80 29.71
C GLU A 13 19.12 -15.95 30.00
N ASP A 14 18.76 -16.13 31.28
CA ASP A 14 17.96 -17.28 31.75
C ASP A 14 16.59 -17.41 31.05
N ASP A 15 16.00 -16.29 30.62
CA ASP A 15 14.68 -16.24 29.98
C ASP A 15 14.75 -16.01 28.45
N ALA A 16 15.95 -15.99 27.86
CA ALA A 16 16.09 -15.79 26.42
C ALA A 16 15.66 -17.03 25.63
N PRO A 17 14.90 -16.88 24.53
CA PRO A 17 14.48 -18.00 23.69
C PRO A 17 15.64 -18.65 22.92
N LEU A 18 16.82 -18.01 22.91
CA LEU A 18 18.05 -18.50 22.32
C LEU A 18 19.16 -18.44 23.36
N GLY A 19 20.05 -19.44 23.36
CA GLY A 19 21.17 -19.55 24.29
C GLY A 19 22.31 -18.58 23.98
N LEU A 20 22.04 -17.28 24.00
CA LEU A 20 23.00 -16.20 23.74
C LEU A 20 23.15 -15.32 24.98
N CYS A 21 24.37 -14.86 25.26
CA CYS A 21 24.59 -13.83 26.28
C CYS A 21 24.06 -12.47 25.81
N PRO A 22 23.85 -11.48 26.71
CA PRO A 22 23.35 -10.15 26.36
C PRO A 22 24.14 -9.47 25.23
N TYR A 23 25.47 -9.61 25.23
CA TYR A 23 26.32 -9.04 24.19
C TYR A 23 26.05 -9.64 22.80
N HIS A 24 25.91 -10.98 22.72
CA HIS A 24 25.62 -11.66 21.47
C HIS A 24 24.17 -11.44 20.99
N LEU A 25 23.22 -11.26 21.92
CA LEU A 25 21.87 -10.83 21.57
C LEU A 25 21.87 -9.45 20.91
N GLN A 26 22.69 -8.52 21.40
CA GLN A 26 22.83 -7.19 20.79
C GLN A 26 23.46 -7.28 19.39
N ILE A 27 24.52 -8.06 19.20
CA ILE A 27 25.12 -8.27 17.87
C ILE A 27 24.10 -8.86 16.89
N ALA A 28 23.36 -9.90 17.31
CA ALA A 28 22.35 -10.53 16.48
C ALA A 28 21.22 -9.55 16.12
N HIS A 29 20.77 -8.75 17.09
CA HIS A 29 19.83 -7.67 16.86
C HIS A 29 20.37 -6.67 15.82
N ASP A 30 21.58 -6.18 15.99
CA ASP A 30 22.17 -5.17 15.11
C ASP A 30 22.39 -5.70 13.70
N TRP A 31 22.77 -6.98 13.56
CA TRP A 31 22.87 -7.66 12.28
C TRP A 31 21.53 -7.73 11.55
N VAL A 32 20.47 -8.13 12.25
CA VAL A 32 19.12 -8.20 11.67
C VAL A 32 18.55 -6.81 11.41
N ALA A 33 18.75 -5.86 12.33
CA ALA A 33 18.25 -4.49 12.25
C ALA A 33 18.94 -3.69 11.13
N HIS A 34 20.15 -4.08 10.72
CA HIS A 34 20.82 -3.49 9.57
C HIS A 34 19.97 -3.62 8.30
N ASP A 35 19.37 -4.80 8.09
CA ASP A 35 18.68 -5.15 6.85
C ASP A 35 17.15 -5.16 6.97
N ALA A 36 16.59 -5.52 8.13
CA ALA A 36 15.18 -5.90 8.22
C ALA A 36 14.20 -4.73 8.40
N GLY A 37 14.64 -3.58 8.93
CA GLY A 37 13.75 -2.48 9.30
C GLY A 37 12.73 -2.86 10.38
N VAL A 38 12.38 -1.94 11.29
CA VAL A 38 11.41 -2.20 12.35
C VAL A 38 10.13 -1.41 12.09
N SER A 39 8.98 -2.11 11.99
CA SER A 39 7.68 -1.44 11.84
C SER A 39 7.24 -0.80 13.16
N ASP A 40 6.92 0.49 13.13
CA ASP A 40 6.51 1.27 14.31
C ASP A 40 5.79 2.58 13.88
N LEU A 41 5.25 3.35 14.81
CA LEU A 41 4.57 4.62 14.55
C LEU A 41 5.55 5.67 14.02
N LEU A 42 5.13 6.35 12.95
CA LEU A 42 5.88 7.50 12.44
C LEU A 42 5.86 8.64 13.47
N PRO A 43 6.99 9.34 13.68
CA PRO A 43 7.07 10.54 14.51
C PRO A 43 6.04 11.63 14.13
N THR A 44 5.69 11.73 12.85
CA THR A 44 4.62 12.60 12.33
C THR A 44 3.86 11.87 11.22
N PRO A 45 2.60 12.25 10.93
CA PRO A 45 1.89 11.70 9.77
C PRO A 45 2.69 11.94 8.48
N CYS A 46 2.76 10.93 7.61
CA CYS A 46 3.47 11.02 6.33
C CYS A 46 2.90 12.19 5.49
N LEU A 47 3.77 13.11 5.05
CA LEU A 47 3.34 14.28 4.28
C LEU A 47 2.76 13.92 2.90
N ALA A 48 3.15 12.77 2.32
CA ALA A 48 2.65 12.32 1.03
C ALA A 48 1.24 11.69 1.10
N CYS A 49 0.98 10.85 2.11
CA CYS A 49 -0.26 10.05 2.17
C CYS A 49 -1.08 10.18 3.47
N GLY A 50 -0.54 10.79 4.52
CA GLY A 50 -1.17 10.97 5.84
C GLY A 50 -1.12 9.74 6.76
N ALA A 51 -0.50 8.64 6.34
CA ALA A 51 -0.36 7.44 7.17
C ALA A 51 0.48 7.72 8.43
N ARG A 52 0.23 6.94 9.48
CA ARG A 52 0.95 7.02 10.77
C ARG A 52 1.84 5.82 11.06
N LEU A 53 1.86 4.83 10.18
CA LEU A 53 2.70 3.64 10.32
C LEU A 53 3.92 3.75 9.42
N GLY A 54 5.09 3.38 9.94
CA GLY A 54 6.37 3.46 9.27
C GLY A 54 7.24 2.23 9.50
N VAL A 55 8.29 2.09 8.69
CA VAL A 55 9.38 1.15 8.89
C VAL A 55 10.66 1.95 9.16
N ARG A 56 11.27 1.73 10.31
CA ARG A 56 12.51 2.36 10.76
C ARG A 56 13.70 1.54 10.30
N TYR A 57 14.47 2.10 9.38
CA TYR A 57 15.79 1.60 9.00
C TYR A 57 16.89 2.41 9.70
N PRO A 58 18.14 1.92 9.73
CA PRO A 58 19.28 2.71 10.18
C PRO A 58 19.46 4.04 9.41
N SER A 59 19.08 4.06 8.13
CA SER A 59 19.16 5.23 7.24
C SER A 59 18.00 6.24 7.39
N GLY A 60 16.98 5.89 8.17
CA GLY A 60 15.82 6.73 8.44
C GLY A 60 14.50 5.99 8.40
N TRP A 61 13.41 6.75 8.41
CA TRP A 61 12.05 6.22 8.36
C TRP A 61 11.51 6.21 6.93
N LEU A 62 10.89 5.10 6.54
CA LEU A 62 10.01 5.02 5.38
C LEU A 62 8.57 4.86 5.84
N CYS A 63 7.63 5.51 5.16
CA CYS A 63 6.20 5.26 5.37
C CYS A 63 5.87 3.81 4.99
N ALA A 64 5.24 3.04 5.88
CA ALA A 64 4.89 1.64 5.60
C ALA A 64 3.76 1.50 4.56
N VAL A 65 3.11 2.61 4.20
CA VAL A 65 1.96 2.63 3.30
C VAL A 65 2.33 3.12 1.90
N CYS A 66 3.23 4.10 1.80
CA CYS A 66 3.59 4.70 0.52
C CYS A 66 5.10 4.74 0.26
N GLU A 67 5.92 4.21 1.17
CA GLU A 67 7.37 4.09 1.05
C GLU A 67 8.12 5.44 0.96
N TRP A 68 7.43 6.57 1.16
CA TRP A 68 8.06 7.89 1.19
C TRP A 68 8.97 8.03 2.42
N ARG A 69 10.15 8.61 2.21
CA ARG A 69 11.10 8.87 3.29
C ARG A 69 10.64 10.04 4.16
N LEU A 70 10.53 9.79 5.46
CA LEU A 70 10.07 10.81 6.40
C LEU A 70 11.09 11.96 6.50
N GLY A 71 10.60 13.20 6.42
CA GLY A 71 11.42 14.41 6.46
C GLY A 71 11.71 14.98 5.06
N ASP A 72 11.60 14.17 4.01
CA ASP A 72 11.66 14.67 2.64
C ASP A 72 10.34 15.38 2.33
N ILE A 73 10.43 16.62 1.85
CA ILE A 73 9.29 17.41 1.37
C ILE A 73 9.21 17.14 -0.13
N PRO A 74 8.07 16.67 -0.69
CA PRO A 74 7.91 16.67 -2.13
C PRO A 74 8.07 18.11 -2.65
N ASP A 75 9.05 18.39 -3.50
CA ASP A 75 9.21 19.75 -4.04
C ASP A 75 7.96 20.12 -4.88
N GLY A 76 7.52 21.38 -4.76
CA GLY A 76 6.40 21.95 -5.53
C GLY A 76 5.35 22.71 -4.71
N GLU A 77 4.85 23.81 -5.28
CA GLU A 77 3.64 24.48 -4.79
C GLU A 77 2.46 23.49 -4.80
N SER A 78 2.02 23.10 -3.61
CA SER A 78 0.94 22.17 -3.25
C SER A 78 -0.12 21.87 -4.33
N VAL A 79 0.17 20.97 -5.27
CA VAL A 79 -0.85 20.13 -5.89
C VAL A 79 -0.59 18.73 -5.36
N ALA A 80 -1.40 18.28 -4.41
CA ALA A 80 -1.33 16.91 -3.91
C ALA A 80 -1.19 15.95 -5.10
N PRO A 81 -0.23 15.01 -5.08
CA PRO A 81 0.08 14.16 -6.23
C PRO A 81 -1.21 13.49 -6.72
N ARG A 82 -1.60 13.83 -7.96
CA ARG A 82 -2.84 13.38 -8.58
C ARG A 82 -2.62 12.03 -9.22
N VAL A 83 -3.36 11.03 -8.75
CA VAL A 83 -3.42 9.70 -9.37
C VAL A 83 -4.86 9.43 -9.75
N ASP A 84 -5.13 9.45 -11.05
CA ASP A 84 -6.43 9.07 -11.58
C ASP A 84 -6.58 7.54 -11.49
N VAL A 85 -7.69 7.09 -10.91
CA VAL A 85 -8.02 5.67 -10.82
C VAL A 85 -9.41 5.38 -11.37
N VAL A 86 -9.56 4.19 -11.95
CA VAL A 86 -10.83 3.49 -12.09
C VAL A 86 -10.99 2.59 -10.86
N TYR A 87 -12.17 2.59 -10.25
CA TYR A 87 -12.49 1.82 -9.07
C TYR A 87 -13.60 0.80 -9.36
N TYR A 88 -13.55 -0.31 -8.63
CA TYR A 88 -14.54 -1.38 -8.66
C TYR A 88 -15.12 -1.53 -7.25
N LEU A 89 -16.36 -1.08 -7.03
CA LEU A 89 -17.04 -1.19 -5.73
C LEU A 89 -18.14 -2.24 -5.78
N ARG A 90 -18.18 -3.14 -4.79
CA ARG A 90 -19.27 -4.11 -4.63
C ARG A 90 -20.41 -3.51 -3.82
N TYR A 91 -21.65 -3.83 -4.19
CA TYR A 91 -22.82 -3.63 -3.34
C TYR A 91 -23.84 -4.72 -3.63
N GLY A 92 -24.05 -5.68 -2.72
CA GLY A 92 -24.82 -6.88 -3.00
C GLY A 92 -24.24 -7.66 -4.17
N ASP A 93 -25.07 -7.93 -5.18
CA ASP A 93 -24.78 -8.70 -6.40
C ASP A 93 -24.36 -7.82 -7.59
N ARG A 94 -24.08 -6.53 -7.35
CA ARG A 94 -23.66 -5.58 -8.38
C ARG A 94 -22.32 -4.94 -8.08
N ILE A 95 -21.63 -4.61 -9.16
CA ILE A 95 -20.32 -3.95 -9.15
C ILE A 95 -20.47 -2.59 -9.82
N LYS A 96 -20.04 -1.54 -9.13
CA LYS A 96 -19.92 -0.18 -9.68
C LYS A 96 -18.53 -0.01 -10.26
N ILE A 97 -18.47 0.41 -11.53
CA ILE A 97 -17.22 0.79 -12.19
C ILE A 97 -17.27 2.29 -12.45
N GLY A 98 -16.36 3.05 -11.86
CA GLY A 98 -16.28 4.50 -12.07
C GLY A 98 -14.86 5.02 -11.96
N THR A 99 -14.63 6.29 -12.29
CA THR A 99 -13.30 6.94 -12.13
C THR A 99 -13.31 8.00 -11.03
N SER A 100 -12.16 8.24 -10.41
CA SER A 100 -11.95 9.32 -9.45
C SER A 100 -10.49 9.73 -9.37
N VAL A 101 -10.27 11.01 -9.07
CA VAL A 101 -8.97 11.56 -8.64
C VAL A 101 -8.90 11.68 -7.11
N ASN A 102 -10.05 11.54 -6.42
CA ASN A 102 -10.20 11.65 -4.97
C ASN A 102 -11.13 10.53 -4.44
N PRO A 103 -10.71 9.25 -4.53
CA PRO A 103 -11.58 8.11 -4.25
C PRO A 103 -12.15 8.12 -2.82
N ARG A 104 -11.37 8.52 -1.80
CA ARG A 104 -11.87 8.60 -0.41
C ARG A 104 -13.07 9.52 -0.28
N GLN A 105 -12.98 10.73 -0.85
CA GLN A 105 -14.09 11.69 -0.84
C GLN A 105 -15.27 11.17 -1.68
N ARG A 106 -14.98 10.57 -2.84
CA ARG A 106 -16.02 10.02 -3.72
C ARG A 106 -16.82 8.91 -3.04
N PHE A 107 -16.16 8.03 -2.29
CA PHE A 107 -16.80 6.86 -1.67
C PHE A 107 -17.63 7.20 -0.44
N ALA A 108 -17.33 8.32 0.25
CA ALA A 108 -18.17 8.81 1.35
C ALA A 108 -19.63 9.09 0.92
N GLY A 109 -19.87 9.37 -0.36
CA GLY A 109 -21.20 9.57 -0.94
C GLY A 109 -21.79 8.37 -1.68
N ILE A 110 -21.11 7.22 -1.70
CA ILE A 110 -21.54 6.02 -2.43
C ILE A 110 -21.79 4.90 -1.43
N ARG A 111 -23.00 4.36 -1.40
CA ARG A 111 -23.28 3.13 -0.65
C ARG A 111 -22.59 1.94 -1.34
N HIS A 112 -21.72 1.26 -0.62
CA HIS A 112 -20.96 0.10 -1.08
C HIS A 112 -20.62 -0.79 0.12
N ASP A 113 -20.40 -2.07 -0.14
CA ASP A 113 -19.98 -3.06 0.85
C ASP A 113 -18.46 -3.16 0.91
N GLU A 114 -17.81 -3.09 -0.27
CA GLU A 114 -16.39 -3.40 -0.40
C GLU A 114 -15.78 -2.68 -1.60
N LEU A 115 -14.52 -2.25 -1.46
CA LEU A 115 -13.66 -1.87 -2.57
C LEU A 115 -12.92 -3.10 -3.09
N LEU A 116 -13.24 -3.53 -4.30
CA LEU A 116 -12.68 -4.73 -4.90
C LEU A 116 -11.29 -4.48 -5.48
N ALA A 117 -11.10 -3.39 -6.23
CA ALA A 117 -9.84 -3.05 -6.86
C ALA A 117 -9.75 -1.57 -7.28
N PHE A 118 -8.51 -1.11 -7.48
CA PHE A 118 -8.19 0.06 -8.28
C PHE A 118 -7.45 -0.34 -9.55
N GLU A 119 -7.66 0.42 -10.61
CA GLU A 119 -6.91 0.38 -11.86
C GLU A 119 -6.41 1.78 -12.17
N ARG A 120 -5.12 1.97 -12.47
CA ARG A 120 -4.61 3.28 -12.91
C ARG A 120 -5.31 3.70 -14.20
N GLY A 121 -5.88 4.90 -14.21
CA GLY A 121 -6.55 5.41 -15.40
C GLY A 121 -7.62 6.44 -15.10
N ASN A 122 -7.97 7.17 -16.16
CA ASN A 122 -8.94 8.25 -16.11
C ASN A 122 -10.27 7.82 -16.78
N ARG A 123 -11.07 8.81 -17.16
CA ARG A 123 -12.37 8.63 -17.82
C ARG A 123 -12.30 7.82 -19.14
N LEU A 124 -11.15 7.80 -19.82
CA LEU A 124 -10.97 6.94 -21.00
C LEU A 124 -10.89 5.47 -20.61
N THR A 125 -10.15 5.13 -19.55
CA THR A 125 -10.08 3.77 -19.00
C THR A 125 -11.45 3.33 -18.50
N GLU A 126 -12.17 4.20 -17.78
CA GLU A 126 -13.56 3.94 -17.35
C GLU A 126 -14.46 3.60 -18.55
N ARG A 127 -14.46 4.43 -19.59
CA ARG A 127 -15.28 4.20 -20.79
C ARG A 127 -14.92 2.89 -21.48
N LYS A 128 -13.64 2.54 -21.54
CA LYS A 128 -13.18 1.25 -22.08
C LYS A 128 -13.75 0.09 -21.28
N ARG A 129 -13.75 0.15 -19.94
CA ARG A 129 -14.33 -0.89 -19.07
C ARG A 129 -15.84 -0.96 -19.18
N HIS A 130 -16.52 0.18 -19.27
CA HIS A 130 -17.97 0.21 -19.51
C HIS A 130 -18.35 -0.41 -20.86
N ALA A 131 -17.55 -0.19 -21.90
CA ALA A 131 -17.76 -0.80 -23.21
C ALA A 131 -17.45 -2.30 -23.19
N GLN A 132 -16.36 -2.70 -22.53
CA GLN A 132 -15.97 -4.10 -22.36
C GLN A 132 -17.07 -4.90 -21.66
N PHE A 133 -17.59 -4.40 -20.54
CA PHE A 133 -18.58 -5.11 -19.72
C PHE A 133 -20.03 -4.71 -20.02
N ALA A 134 -20.29 -4.14 -21.21
CA ALA A 134 -21.59 -3.59 -21.56
C ALA A 134 -22.73 -4.63 -21.45
N ALA A 135 -22.44 -5.91 -21.70
CA ALA A 135 -23.41 -7.00 -21.59
C ALA A 135 -23.96 -7.20 -20.16
N HIS A 136 -23.20 -6.82 -19.14
CA HIS A 136 -23.58 -6.96 -17.72
C HIS A 136 -24.12 -5.66 -17.13
N ARG A 137 -24.20 -4.58 -17.93
CA ARG A 137 -24.55 -3.25 -17.44
C ARG A 137 -26.02 -3.16 -17.06
N LEU A 138 -26.30 -2.68 -15.86
CA LEU A 138 -27.65 -2.47 -15.36
C LEU A 138 -28.16 -1.12 -15.87
N ASP A 139 -29.04 -1.16 -16.87
CA ASP A 139 -29.60 0.00 -17.55
C ASP A 139 -28.52 0.98 -18.05
N ARG A 140 -28.77 2.31 -17.93
CA ARG A 140 -27.82 3.37 -18.26
C ARG A 140 -26.92 3.75 -17.08
N SER A 141 -26.84 2.92 -16.05
CA SER A 141 -26.13 3.25 -14.81
C SER A 141 -24.62 2.95 -14.89
N GLU A 142 -23.87 3.27 -13.85
CA GLU A 142 -22.48 2.85 -13.67
C GLU A 142 -22.39 1.51 -12.89
N TRP A 143 -23.51 0.81 -12.73
CA TRP A 143 -23.60 -0.50 -12.06
C TRP A 143 -23.72 -1.62 -13.08
N PHE A 144 -23.10 -2.74 -12.75
CA PHE A 144 -23.03 -3.96 -13.54
C PHE A 144 -23.43 -5.13 -12.65
N ALA A 145 -24.14 -6.11 -13.20
CA ALA A 145 -24.32 -7.39 -12.51
C ALA A 145 -22.95 -8.02 -12.26
N ALA A 146 -22.72 -8.58 -11.08
CA ALA A 146 -21.53 -9.37 -10.83
C ALA A 146 -21.51 -10.57 -11.79
N SER A 147 -20.44 -10.69 -12.56
CA SER A 147 -20.26 -11.75 -13.54
C SER A 147 -18.83 -12.26 -13.51
N ASP A 148 -18.64 -13.51 -13.95
CA ASP A 148 -17.32 -14.15 -13.99
C ASP A 148 -16.31 -13.33 -14.80
N GLU A 149 -16.76 -12.64 -15.85
CA GLU A 149 -15.91 -11.78 -16.68
C GLU A 149 -15.37 -10.56 -15.93
N ILE A 150 -16.23 -9.89 -15.14
CA ILE A 150 -15.83 -8.73 -14.34
C ILE A 150 -14.94 -9.18 -13.17
N LEU A 151 -15.31 -10.29 -12.51
CA LEU A 151 -14.55 -10.83 -11.39
C LEU A 151 -13.15 -11.30 -11.84
N ALA A 152 -13.04 -11.98 -12.97
CA ALA A 152 -11.74 -12.38 -13.53
C ALA A 152 -10.86 -11.15 -13.85
N HIS A 153 -11.43 -10.06 -14.37
CA HIS A 153 -10.69 -8.82 -14.58
C HIS A 153 -10.22 -8.20 -13.25
N ILE A 154 -11.06 -8.23 -12.22
CA ILE A 154 -10.71 -7.76 -10.88
C ILE A 154 -9.59 -8.60 -10.27
N ASP A 155 -9.63 -9.93 -10.45
CA ASP A 155 -8.59 -10.83 -9.95
C ASP A 155 -7.23 -10.51 -10.60
N VAL A 156 -7.21 -10.21 -11.90
CA VAL A 156 -6.00 -9.75 -12.59
C VAL A 156 -5.49 -8.43 -11.99
N LEU A 157 -6.38 -7.48 -11.68
CA LEU A 157 -5.99 -6.22 -11.04
C LEU A 157 -5.46 -6.43 -9.62
N ARG A 158 -5.96 -7.43 -8.89
CA ARG A 158 -5.57 -7.73 -7.50
C ARG A 158 -4.36 -8.66 -7.40
N ALA A 159 -3.84 -9.17 -8.51
CA ALA A 159 -2.73 -10.12 -8.48
C ALA A 159 -1.52 -9.52 -7.76
N GLY A 160 -1.17 -10.09 -6.60
CA GLY A 160 -0.09 -9.60 -5.73
C GLY A 160 -0.40 -8.34 -4.94
N ILE A 161 -1.67 -7.95 -4.82
CA ILE A 161 -2.12 -6.75 -4.10
C ILE A 161 -3.08 -7.17 -2.98
N ASP A 162 -2.62 -7.02 -1.73
CA ASP A 162 -3.43 -7.36 -0.55
C ASP A 162 -4.50 -6.30 -0.25
N ASP A 163 -4.13 -5.02 -0.32
CA ASP A 163 -5.02 -3.88 -0.06
C ASP A 163 -4.98 -2.86 -1.21
N PRO A 164 -6.09 -2.62 -1.92
CA PRO A 164 -6.18 -1.57 -2.94
C PRO A 164 -5.78 -0.18 -2.42
N TRP A 165 -6.03 0.14 -1.14
CA TRP A 165 -5.66 1.44 -0.59
C TRP A 165 -4.16 1.61 -0.40
N ALA A 166 -3.45 0.57 0.03
CA ALA A 166 -1.99 0.55 0.07
C ALA A 166 -1.41 0.77 -1.34
N GLN A 167 -1.94 0.07 -2.36
CA GLN A 167 -1.51 0.26 -3.75
C GLN A 167 -1.73 1.71 -4.24
N TYR A 168 -2.90 2.28 -3.96
CA TYR A 168 -3.19 3.66 -4.33
C TYR A 168 -2.26 4.65 -3.64
N ALA A 169 -1.93 4.43 -2.37
CA ALA A 169 -1.01 5.28 -1.63
C ALA A 169 0.41 5.22 -2.18
N LEU A 170 0.91 4.03 -2.55
CA LEU A 170 2.18 3.86 -3.25
C LEU A 170 2.20 4.60 -4.59
N TRP A 171 1.12 4.56 -5.37
CA TRP A 171 1.07 5.33 -6.61
C TRP A 171 1.15 6.84 -6.37
N ARG A 172 0.53 7.34 -5.29
CA ARG A 172 0.57 8.76 -4.96
C ARG A 172 1.96 9.23 -4.54
N SER A 173 2.70 8.44 -3.76
CA SER A 173 4.09 8.80 -3.41
C SER A 173 5.00 8.80 -4.63
N GLN A 174 4.88 7.81 -5.52
CA GLN A 174 5.64 7.76 -6.76
C GLN A 174 5.38 9.00 -7.64
N GLN A 175 4.12 9.44 -7.77
CA GLN A 175 3.80 10.65 -8.51
C GLN A 175 4.36 11.92 -7.83
N ALA A 176 4.40 11.96 -6.49
CA ALA A 176 5.03 13.07 -5.77
C ALA A 176 6.55 13.13 -6.05
N ALA A 177 7.22 11.98 -6.11
CA ALA A 177 8.67 11.89 -6.36
C ALA A 177 9.08 12.30 -7.78
N LEU A 178 8.16 12.25 -8.75
CA LEU A 178 8.44 12.66 -10.14
C LEU A 178 8.31 14.18 -10.35
N HIS A 179 7.64 14.87 -9.44
CA HIS A 179 7.32 16.29 -9.54
C HIS A 179 8.01 17.15 -8.49
N GLY A 180 8.75 16.51 -7.57
CA GLY A 180 9.73 17.16 -6.73
C GLY A 180 11.13 16.92 -7.26
#